data_AF-A0A3D5S0L8-F1
#
_entry.id   AF-A0A3D5S0L8-F1
#
_cell.length_a   1.000
_cell.length_b   1.000
_cell.length_c   1.000
_cell.angle_alpha   90.00
_cell.angle_beta   90.00
_cell.angle_gamma   90.00
#
_symmetry.space_group_name_H-M   'P 1'
#
loop_
_entity.id
_entity.type
_entity.pdbx_description
1 polymer ?
#
loop_
_entity_poly.entity_id
_entity_poly.type
_entity_poly.pdbx_seq_one_letter_code
_entity_poly.pdbx_strand_id
1 'polypeptide(L)'
;MISSQLADKLVFIAKKQRIAATKARDNRMHKVSAFEDLYFNKILQTDTTNFPFPFFAGHIDSLHSKIDNPPTVEFTIPNKRDIADKVGAAWLKDSSSSRAKWAKKDRLEKKLALLSGRGIANIYATSVKGEYKPHYDVIDYRFFLADSQKSDIDDMMYCGREDIIRTKHNVMEMAKMGVYHSGQVAKLINTINNESEEYHQESVQGMFNRQKAMGLNPEDDTYAGQSTVNLVEWQMEYQGEKYYLLFDAKLGIWVRAEKLQDIFGHDKYSYVSWATNEIQGNFWSKSPGDDIHPTCEAMRIAVNEAIENNTRINKPEEYIDAGAFEDVSDLYNYEADKKIMIRSGMDVNQAIQTKQYSPVNMDVVAFLDNMIKDKTGVSGAGVADDQKVGVYYGQLEEEADRIGNINKSYSESYADKAYRYYWGLKKHLKTKKAIEMLGTGGYHWEELTSAELADAGDVDDIVTKGGSQEERMSEMRAKRRSESLAAITSAYGEHLSPQATIRMMAENGGFEQEEIDELLDVGGEYDKEQISKADESIDMIVKGKTPRKYLKAGIQYMERIVDWAGENLHYVKLNAKGDEVGIDERMYETYEKLMAHVDAHMEIVAHNMASMQQNAQMMQGQPMEQPDVGVAKMPAM
;
A
#
# COMPACT_ATOMS: atom_id res chain seq x y z
N MET A 1 23.09 -3.62 25.12
CA MET A 1 24.43 -3.49 24.49
C MET A 1 25.30 -4.70 24.74
N ILE A 2 25.97 -5.18 23.70
CA ILE A 2 26.95 -6.28 23.76
C ILE A 2 28.31 -5.80 24.27
N SER A 3 29.23 -6.73 24.55
CA SER A 3 30.59 -6.37 24.97
C SER A 3 31.35 -5.65 23.87
N SER A 4 32.19 -4.66 24.23
CA SER A 4 32.95 -3.87 23.25
C SER A 4 33.86 -4.73 22.37
N GLN A 5 34.45 -5.80 22.92
CA GLN A 5 35.28 -6.74 22.15
C GLN A 5 34.48 -7.47 21.07
N LEU A 6 33.26 -7.90 21.38
CA LEU A 6 32.37 -8.52 20.39
C LEU A 6 31.92 -7.50 19.35
N ALA A 7 31.54 -6.29 19.77
CA ALA A 7 31.16 -5.20 18.87
C ALA A 7 32.26 -4.87 17.87
N ASP A 8 33.50 -4.69 18.33
CA ASP A 8 34.66 -4.40 17.46
C ASP A 8 34.89 -5.52 16.43
N LYS A 9 34.74 -6.79 16.85
CA LYS A 9 34.85 -7.95 15.96
C LYS A 9 33.73 -7.98 14.91
N LEU A 10 32.48 -7.73 15.31
CA LEU A 10 31.34 -7.72 14.40
C LEU A 10 31.45 -6.59 13.39
N VAL A 11 31.88 -5.40 13.81
CA VAL A 11 32.07 -4.25 12.91
C VAL A 11 33.18 -4.53 11.89
N PHE A 12 34.26 -5.21 12.29
CA PHE A 12 35.29 -5.63 11.36
C PHE A 12 34.75 -6.57 10.26
N ILE A 13 33.86 -7.49 10.62
CA ILE A 13 33.18 -8.38 9.66
C ILE A 13 32.22 -7.57 8.78
N ALA A 14 31.40 -6.70 9.38
CA ALA A 14 30.44 -5.85 8.69
C ALA A 14 31.12 -4.96 7.64
N LYS A 15 32.31 -4.40 7.90
CA LYS A 15 33.07 -3.63 6.91
C LYS A 15 33.42 -4.45 5.66
N LYS A 16 33.79 -5.72 5.82
CA LYS A 16 34.08 -6.61 4.69
C LYS A 16 32.82 -6.98 3.92
N GLN A 17 31.73 -7.28 4.64
CA GLN A 17 30.43 -7.55 4.03
C GLN A 17 29.93 -6.34 3.24
N ARG A 18 30.06 -5.12 3.79
CA ARG A 18 29.71 -3.87 3.13
C ARG A 18 30.39 -3.73 1.77
N ILE A 19 31.72 -3.88 1.72
CA ILE A 19 32.48 -3.78 0.45
C ILE A 19 31.99 -4.80 -0.59
N ALA A 20 31.73 -6.04 -0.18
CA ALA A 20 31.22 -7.07 -1.06
C ALA A 20 29.81 -6.73 -1.58
N ALA A 21 28.93 -6.28 -0.69
CA ALA A 21 27.55 -5.88 -1.01
C ALA A 21 27.50 -4.68 -1.96
N THR A 22 28.32 -3.67 -1.72
CA THR A 22 28.45 -2.47 -2.58
C THR A 22 28.83 -2.89 -3.99
N LYS A 23 29.87 -3.73 -4.14
CA LYS A 23 30.30 -4.21 -5.46
C LYS A 23 29.22 -5.01 -6.19
N ALA A 24 28.45 -5.84 -5.47
CA ALA A 24 27.36 -6.61 -6.06
C ALA A 24 26.22 -5.71 -6.54
N ARG A 25 25.87 -4.69 -5.75
CA ARG A 25 24.83 -3.71 -6.06
C ARG A 25 25.22 -2.80 -7.23
N ASP A 26 26.45 -2.29 -7.28
CA ASP A 26 26.85 -1.23 -8.21
C ASP A 26 26.63 -1.61 -9.69
N ASN A 27 26.87 -2.88 -10.06
CA ASN A 27 26.55 -3.39 -11.40
C ASN A 27 25.08 -3.18 -11.79
N ARG A 28 24.16 -3.37 -10.84
CA ARG A 28 22.74 -3.12 -11.04
C ARG A 28 22.46 -1.61 -11.11
N MET A 29 23.08 -0.83 -10.23
CA MET A 29 22.88 0.62 -10.15
C MET A 29 23.30 1.37 -11.40
N HIS A 30 24.32 0.88 -12.12
CA HIS A 30 24.69 1.44 -13.42
C HIS A 30 23.53 1.37 -14.43
N LYS A 31 22.80 0.25 -14.48
CA LYS A 31 21.62 0.12 -15.35
C LYS A 31 20.47 0.99 -14.87
N VAL A 32 20.18 0.97 -13.56
CA VAL A 32 19.10 1.78 -12.98
C VAL A 32 19.34 3.28 -13.18
N SER A 33 20.60 3.73 -13.17
CA SER A 33 20.93 5.14 -13.45
C SER A 33 20.56 5.55 -14.88
N ALA A 34 20.71 4.66 -15.87
CA ALA A 34 20.25 4.92 -17.24
C ALA A 34 18.70 5.01 -17.31
N PHE A 35 18.00 4.19 -16.53
CA PHE A 35 16.54 4.21 -16.46
C PHE A 35 16.04 5.52 -15.86
N GLU A 36 16.73 6.02 -14.83
CA GLU A 36 16.44 7.31 -14.22
C GLU A 36 16.70 8.48 -15.16
N ASP A 37 17.82 8.46 -15.90
CA ASP A 37 18.11 9.50 -16.88
C ASP A 37 16.99 9.62 -17.93
N LEU A 38 16.47 8.49 -18.43
CA LEU A 38 15.31 8.46 -19.32
C LEU A 38 14.01 8.89 -18.63
N TYR A 39 13.78 8.42 -17.41
CA TYR A 39 12.59 8.75 -16.63
C TYR A 39 12.51 10.26 -16.34
N PHE A 40 13.63 10.90 -16.04
CA PHE A 40 13.74 12.34 -15.79
C PHE A 40 13.91 13.16 -17.07
N ASN A 41 13.84 12.55 -18.26
CA ASN A 41 13.97 13.26 -19.54
C ASN A 41 15.28 14.04 -19.66
N LYS A 42 16.38 13.50 -19.10
CA LYS A 42 17.67 14.16 -19.14
C LYS A 42 18.17 14.27 -20.58
N ILE A 43 18.52 15.48 -20.98
CA ILE A 43 19.08 15.75 -22.30
C ILE A 43 20.55 15.30 -22.30
N LEU A 44 20.88 14.29 -23.11
CA LEU A 44 22.28 13.92 -23.35
C LEU A 44 22.88 14.95 -24.29
N GLN A 45 24.03 15.53 -23.90
CA GLN A 45 24.81 16.37 -24.81
C GLN A 45 25.43 15.49 -25.89
N THR A 46 24.87 15.57 -27.10
CA THR A 46 25.36 14.88 -28.30
C THR A 46 25.53 15.90 -29.42
N ASP A 47 26.37 15.58 -30.41
CA ASP A 47 26.56 16.43 -31.60
C ASP A 47 25.30 16.48 -32.49
N THR A 48 24.36 15.54 -32.29
CA THR A 48 23.08 15.43 -32.99
C THR A 48 21.92 15.99 -32.16
N THR A 49 20.79 16.25 -32.85
CA THR A 49 19.57 16.74 -32.21
C THR A 49 19.04 15.68 -31.24
N ASN A 50 18.88 16.04 -29.97
CA ASN A 50 18.43 15.11 -28.94
C ASN A 50 17.31 15.72 -28.09
N PHE A 51 16.08 15.50 -28.52
CA PHE A 51 14.89 15.81 -27.73
C PHE A 51 14.55 14.65 -26.79
N PRO A 52 14.23 14.94 -25.51
CA PRO A 52 13.74 13.92 -24.61
C PRO A 52 12.25 13.65 -24.87
N PHE A 53 11.90 12.36 -24.97
CA PHE A 53 10.51 11.93 -25.15
C PHE A 53 10.08 11.05 -23.97
N PRO A 54 8.88 11.28 -23.39
CA PRO A 54 8.44 10.61 -22.17
C PRO A 54 7.91 9.18 -22.40
N PHE A 55 8.46 8.42 -23.35
CA PHE A 55 8.03 7.05 -23.63
C PHE A 55 8.23 6.14 -22.39
N PHE A 56 9.42 6.21 -21.79
CA PHE A 56 9.77 5.44 -20.60
C PHE A 56 8.97 5.91 -19.37
N ALA A 57 8.91 7.22 -19.15
CA ALA A 57 8.20 7.81 -18.02
C ALA A 57 6.70 7.48 -18.04
N GLY A 58 6.04 7.68 -19.19
CA GLY A 58 4.62 7.39 -19.37
C GLY A 58 4.26 5.94 -19.12
N HIS A 59 5.15 5.01 -19.49
CA HIS A 59 4.97 3.60 -19.21
C HIS A 59 5.04 3.26 -17.71
N ILE A 60 6.11 3.72 -17.05
CA ILE A 60 6.31 3.46 -15.60
C ILE A 60 5.19 4.13 -14.79
N ASP A 61 4.77 5.34 -15.14
CA ASP A 61 3.67 6.04 -14.45
C ASP A 61 2.32 5.33 -14.63
N SER A 62 2.04 4.82 -15.83
CA SER A 62 0.83 4.05 -16.09
C SER A 62 0.84 2.75 -15.30
N LEU A 63 1.96 2.01 -15.25
CA LEU A 63 2.07 0.82 -14.41
C LEU A 63 1.93 1.15 -12.92
N HIS A 64 2.56 2.23 -12.46
CA HIS A 64 2.44 2.69 -11.08
C HIS A 64 0.99 2.99 -10.68
N SER A 65 0.20 3.60 -11.58
CA SER A 65 -1.21 3.88 -11.33
C SER A 65 -2.06 2.61 -11.14
N LYS A 66 -1.69 1.50 -11.79
CA LYS A 66 -2.40 0.22 -11.68
C LYS A 66 -2.16 -0.47 -10.34
N ILE A 67 -1.03 -0.21 -9.69
CA ILE A 67 -0.64 -0.80 -8.40
C ILE A 67 -0.69 0.20 -7.23
N ASP A 68 -1.34 1.36 -7.40
CA ASP A 68 -1.29 2.46 -6.42
C ASP A 68 -1.91 2.09 -5.05
N ASN A 69 -3.02 1.33 -5.06
CA ASN A 69 -3.74 1.00 -3.84
C ASN A 69 -2.97 -0.01 -2.97
N PRO A 70 -2.67 0.30 -1.69
CA PRO A 70 -2.11 -0.67 -0.77
C PRO A 70 -3.18 -1.70 -0.33
N PRO A 71 -2.80 -2.96 -0.04
CA PRO A 71 -3.72 -3.93 0.51
C PRO A 71 -4.12 -3.56 1.95
N THR A 72 -5.29 -4.02 2.36
CA THR A 72 -5.72 -3.99 3.76
C THR A 72 -5.12 -5.17 4.52
N VAL A 73 -4.95 -5.02 5.83
CA VAL A 73 -4.30 -6.02 6.69
C VAL A 73 -5.29 -6.45 7.77
N GLU A 74 -5.48 -7.75 7.90
CA GLU A 74 -6.21 -8.38 8.99
C GLU A 74 -5.24 -9.22 9.82
N PHE A 75 -5.21 -8.96 11.13
CA PHE A 75 -4.39 -9.72 12.07
C PHE A 75 -5.18 -10.91 12.60
N THR A 76 -4.55 -12.08 12.71
CA THR A 76 -5.11 -13.26 13.38
C THR A 76 -4.24 -13.67 14.54
N ILE A 77 -4.74 -13.50 15.76
CA ILE A 77 -4.06 -13.91 17.00
C ILE A 77 -4.83 -15.08 17.63
N PRO A 78 -4.18 -16.24 17.89
CA PRO A 78 -4.87 -17.42 18.40
C PRO A 78 -5.58 -17.15 19.71
N ASN A 79 -6.85 -17.56 19.79
CA ASN A 79 -7.74 -17.43 20.95
C ASN A 79 -7.91 -15.99 21.47
N LYS A 80 -7.51 -14.95 20.71
CA LYS A 80 -7.52 -13.55 21.14
C LYS A 80 -7.93 -12.59 20.01
N ARG A 81 -9.12 -12.84 19.44
CA ARG A 81 -9.70 -12.02 18.36
C ARG A 81 -9.81 -10.53 18.73
N ASP A 82 -10.26 -10.22 19.95
CA ASP A 82 -10.36 -8.85 20.44
C ASP A 82 -9.03 -8.08 20.33
N ILE A 83 -7.90 -8.71 20.73
CA ILE A 83 -6.59 -8.06 20.60
C ILE A 83 -6.20 -7.88 19.13
N ALA A 84 -6.54 -8.83 18.27
CA ALA A 84 -6.25 -8.73 16.84
C ALA A 84 -6.99 -7.55 16.19
N ASP A 85 -8.28 -7.38 16.53
CA ASP A 85 -9.11 -6.26 16.06
C ASP A 85 -8.55 -4.91 16.59
N LYS A 86 -8.15 -4.87 17.87
CA LYS A 86 -7.48 -3.70 18.46
C LYS A 86 -6.16 -3.34 17.77
N VAL A 87 -5.35 -4.34 17.42
CA VAL A 87 -4.08 -4.14 16.68
C VAL A 87 -4.37 -3.65 15.26
N GLY A 88 -5.39 -4.19 14.59
CA GLY A 88 -5.87 -3.71 13.28
C GLY A 88 -6.30 -2.24 13.33
N ALA A 89 -7.10 -1.86 14.34
CA ALA A 89 -7.50 -0.47 14.56
C ALA A 89 -6.28 0.45 14.84
N ALA A 90 -5.30 -0.03 15.61
CA ALA A 90 -4.07 0.71 15.87
C ALA A 90 -3.24 0.93 14.58
N TRP A 91 -3.15 -0.08 13.72
CA TRP A 91 -2.51 -0.01 12.41
C TRP A 91 -3.18 1.04 11.51
N LEU A 92 -4.52 1.01 11.39
CA LEU A 92 -5.27 1.98 10.57
C LEU A 92 -5.08 3.42 11.07
N LYS A 93 -5.09 3.61 12.40
CA LYS A 93 -4.86 4.91 13.01
C LYS A 93 -3.46 5.46 12.71
N ASP A 94 -2.41 4.65 12.88
CA ASP A 94 -1.03 5.10 12.68
C ASP A 94 -0.66 5.28 11.20
N SER A 95 -1.16 4.39 10.34
CA SER A 95 -0.93 4.40 8.89
C SER A 95 -1.62 5.57 8.18
N SER A 96 -2.60 6.20 8.85
CA SER A 96 -3.42 7.27 8.30
C SER A 96 -2.62 8.41 7.63
N SER A 97 -3.26 9.02 6.63
CA SER A 97 -2.72 10.15 5.86
C SER A 97 -2.49 11.41 6.69
N SER A 98 -3.18 11.57 7.82
CA SER A 98 -3.03 12.72 8.70
C SER A 98 -1.86 12.56 9.69
N ARG A 99 -1.44 11.32 10.00
CA ARG A 99 -0.36 11.04 10.95
C ARG A 99 0.95 10.71 10.25
N ALA A 100 1.18 9.44 9.91
CA ALA A 100 2.46 8.98 9.41
C ALA A 100 2.55 8.92 7.88
N LYS A 101 1.43 9.15 7.17
CA LYS A 101 1.36 9.23 5.70
C LYS A 101 1.92 7.97 5.02
N TRP A 102 1.60 6.78 5.54
CA TRP A 102 2.16 5.53 5.02
C TRP A 102 1.77 5.29 3.57
N ALA A 103 0.55 5.67 3.15
CA ALA A 103 0.16 5.61 1.73
C ALA A 103 1.10 6.42 0.81
N LYS A 104 1.61 7.58 1.25
CA LYS A 104 2.60 8.34 0.47
C LYS A 104 3.93 7.58 0.38
N LYS A 105 4.35 6.99 1.49
CA LYS A 105 5.61 6.23 1.58
C LYS A 105 5.56 4.98 0.71
N ASP A 106 4.45 4.27 0.76
CA ASP A 106 4.18 3.12 -0.07
C ASP A 106 4.24 3.44 -1.58
N ARG A 107 3.63 4.55 -2.03
CA ARG A 107 3.79 5.03 -3.41
C ARG A 107 5.23 5.31 -3.81
N LEU A 108 6.02 5.90 -2.90
CA LEU A 108 7.44 6.14 -3.17
C LEU A 108 8.22 4.83 -3.28
N GLU A 109 7.93 3.86 -2.42
CA GLU A 109 8.53 2.53 -2.46
C GLU A 109 8.21 1.80 -3.76
N LYS A 110 6.93 1.79 -4.19
CA LYS A 110 6.50 1.22 -5.48
C LYS A 110 7.22 1.87 -6.63
N LYS A 111 7.34 3.20 -6.64
CA LYS A 111 8.06 3.90 -7.70
C LYS A 111 9.53 3.47 -7.79
N LEU A 112 10.20 3.30 -6.64
CA LEU A 112 11.58 2.79 -6.58
C LEU A 112 11.66 1.33 -7.04
N ALA A 113 10.67 0.51 -6.73
CA ALA A 113 10.58 -0.88 -7.16
C ALA A 113 10.44 -1.02 -8.68
N LEU A 114 9.60 -0.19 -9.30
CA LEU A 114 9.41 -0.21 -10.77
C LEU A 114 10.68 0.15 -11.55
N LEU A 115 11.56 0.98 -10.97
CA LEU A 115 12.83 1.38 -11.58
C LEU A 115 13.98 0.42 -11.25
N SER A 116 14.08 -0.05 -10.01
CA SER A 116 15.24 -0.86 -9.57
C SER A 116 14.99 -2.35 -9.54
N GLY A 117 13.72 -2.77 -9.51
CA GLY A 117 13.27 -4.15 -9.36
C GLY A 117 12.98 -4.52 -7.91
N ARG A 118 13.30 -3.63 -6.94
CA ARG A 118 13.11 -3.86 -5.50
C ARG A 118 12.51 -2.64 -4.80
N GLY A 119 11.44 -2.88 -4.05
CA GLY A 119 10.92 -1.93 -3.07
C GLY A 119 11.48 -2.28 -1.70
N ILE A 120 12.04 -1.32 -0.97
CA ILE A 120 12.70 -1.57 0.31
C ILE A 120 12.21 -0.56 1.35
N ALA A 121 11.82 -1.06 2.52
CA ALA A 121 11.39 -0.26 3.65
C ALA A 121 12.03 -0.75 4.95
N ASN A 122 12.32 0.17 5.87
CA ASN A 122 12.65 -0.16 7.25
C ASN A 122 11.43 0.10 8.13
N ILE A 123 10.91 -0.96 8.77
CA ILE A 123 9.76 -0.91 9.65
C ILE A 123 10.22 -1.20 11.07
N TYR A 124 10.10 -0.21 11.94
CA TYR A 124 10.48 -0.35 13.35
C TYR A 124 9.67 0.59 14.22
N ALA A 125 9.63 0.34 15.51
CA ALA A 125 9.06 1.25 16.49
C ALA A 125 10.13 1.74 17.46
N THR A 126 9.93 2.95 17.97
CA THR A 126 10.75 3.49 19.06
C THR A 126 9.88 4.02 20.18
N SER A 127 10.39 3.92 21.40
CA SER A 127 9.80 4.52 22.60
C SER A 127 10.71 5.63 23.12
N VAL A 128 10.55 6.86 22.61
CA VAL A 128 11.32 8.02 23.08
C VAL A 128 10.55 8.70 24.20
N LYS A 129 11.15 8.82 25.40
CA LYS A 129 10.50 9.37 26.61
C LYS A 129 9.17 8.67 27.01
N GLY A 130 9.02 7.40 26.65
CA GLY A 130 7.80 6.62 26.94
C GLY A 130 6.68 6.76 25.91
N GLU A 131 6.86 7.59 24.89
CA GLU A 131 5.92 7.70 23.77
C GLU A 131 6.26 6.69 22.67
N TYR A 132 5.30 5.84 22.33
CA TYR A 132 5.37 4.94 21.19
C TYR A 132 5.30 5.72 19.87
N LYS A 133 6.26 5.47 18.97
CA LYS A 133 6.28 6.01 17.60
C LYS A 133 6.63 4.90 16.62
N PRO A 134 5.73 4.54 15.69
CA PRO A 134 6.06 3.65 14.60
C PRO A 134 6.75 4.42 13.48
N HIS A 135 7.71 3.77 12.83
CA HIS A 135 8.45 4.29 11.70
C HIS A 135 8.27 3.35 10.51
N TYR A 136 7.97 3.96 9.38
CA TYR A 136 8.03 3.35 8.06
C TYR A 136 8.98 4.23 7.29
N ASP A 137 10.20 3.79 7.05
CA ASP A 137 11.18 4.56 6.29
C ASP A 137 11.46 3.89 4.96
N VAL A 138 11.05 4.52 3.87
CA VAL A 138 11.37 4.05 2.51
C VAL A 138 12.85 4.25 2.29
N ILE A 139 13.53 3.20 1.84
CA ILE A 139 14.95 3.23 1.58
C ILE A 139 15.19 3.25 0.09
N ASP A 140 16.03 4.19 -0.32
CA ASP A 140 16.52 4.20 -1.69
C ASP A 140 17.37 2.97 -1.97
N TYR A 141 17.12 2.29 -3.09
CA TYR A 141 17.93 1.16 -3.52
C TYR A 141 19.43 1.51 -3.65
N ARG A 142 19.80 2.80 -3.84
CA ARG A 142 21.19 3.26 -3.87
C ARG A 142 21.89 3.14 -2.51
N PHE A 143 21.14 3.13 -1.43
CA PHE A 143 21.68 3.15 -0.06
C PHE A 143 21.51 1.83 0.66
N PHE A 144 20.66 0.96 0.14
CA PHE A 144 20.49 -0.34 0.73
C PHE A 144 21.58 -1.30 0.25
N LEU A 145 22.08 -2.10 1.18
CA LEU A 145 23.04 -3.16 0.96
C LEU A 145 22.49 -4.45 1.56
N ALA A 146 22.70 -5.53 0.84
CA ALA A 146 22.19 -6.84 1.22
C ALA A 146 23.08 -7.93 0.65
N ASP A 147 22.98 -9.11 1.23
CA ASP A 147 23.51 -10.33 0.64
C ASP A 147 22.84 -10.59 -0.71
N SER A 148 23.59 -10.43 -1.80
CA SER A 148 23.05 -10.56 -3.16
C SER A 148 22.69 -12.00 -3.53
N GLN A 149 23.18 -13.00 -2.78
CA GLN A 149 23.01 -14.43 -3.10
C GLN A 149 21.67 -15.01 -2.64
N LYS A 150 20.84 -14.20 -1.97
CA LYS A 150 19.53 -14.60 -1.44
C LYS A 150 18.43 -13.73 -2.04
N SER A 151 17.23 -14.26 -2.18
CA SER A 151 16.09 -13.53 -2.75
C SER A 151 15.23 -12.83 -1.70
N ASP A 152 15.04 -13.49 -0.56
CA ASP A 152 14.34 -13.01 0.62
C ASP A 152 15.34 -12.38 1.60
N ILE A 153 14.95 -11.27 2.24
CA ILE A 153 15.74 -10.59 3.26
C ILE A 153 15.91 -11.45 4.51
N ASP A 154 14.87 -12.17 4.93
CA ASP A 154 14.93 -12.88 6.22
C ASP A 154 15.90 -14.08 6.20
N ASP A 155 16.22 -14.59 5.00
CA ASP A 155 17.21 -15.64 4.71
C ASP A 155 18.65 -15.12 4.50
N MET A 156 18.85 -13.80 4.53
CA MET A 156 20.16 -13.20 4.29
C MET A 156 21.07 -13.33 5.50
N MET A 157 22.38 -13.42 5.24
CA MET A 157 23.37 -13.31 6.31
C MET A 157 23.53 -11.89 6.83
N TYR A 158 23.23 -10.89 6.01
CA TYR A 158 23.37 -9.48 6.36
C TYR A 158 22.54 -8.57 5.44
N CYS A 159 22.13 -7.44 5.99
CA CYS A 159 21.56 -6.32 5.27
C CYS A 159 21.78 -5.01 6.03
N GLY A 160 21.68 -3.87 5.35
CA GLY A 160 21.94 -2.59 5.98
C GLY A 160 21.70 -1.40 5.07
N ARG A 161 21.79 -0.22 5.66
CA ARG A 161 21.63 1.07 5.00
C ARG A 161 22.87 1.92 5.23
N GLU A 162 23.35 2.50 4.13
CA GLU A 162 24.46 3.45 4.10
C GLU A 162 23.94 4.91 4.12
N ASP A 163 24.87 5.86 4.27
CA ASP A 163 24.63 7.29 4.11
C ASP A 163 23.57 7.87 5.05
N ILE A 164 23.58 7.38 6.31
CA ILE A 164 22.75 7.93 7.38
C ILE A 164 23.47 9.14 7.97
N ILE A 165 23.18 10.31 7.39
CA ILE A 165 23.76 11.58 7.83
C ILE A 165 23.06 12.03 9.13
N ARG A 166 23.84 12.22 10.19
CA ARG A 166 23.39 12.79 11.47
C ARG A 166 24.28 13.96 11.87
N THR A 167 23.71 14.96 12.54
CA THR A 167 24.50 16.06 13.11
C THR A 167 25.28 15.58 14.33
N LYS A 168 26.46 16.17 14.59
CA LYS A 168 27.22 15.88 15.81
C LYS A 168 26.36 16.06 17.08
N HIS A 169 25.49 17.07 17.09
CA HIS A 169 24.55 17.31 18.19
C HIS A 169 23.60 16.12 18.41
N ASN A 170 22.96 15.61 17.35
CA ASN A 170 22.05 14.48 17.44
C ASN A 170 22.75 13.23 18.00
N VAL A 171 23.96 12.92 17.55
CA VAL A 171 24.72 11.76 18.04
C VAL A 171 25.05 11.91 19.53
N MET A 172 25.42 13.12 19.98
CA MET A 172 25.66 13.40 21.40
C MET A 172 24.39 13.31 22.25
N GLU A 173 23.24 13.78 21.76
CA GLU A 173 21.97 13.63 22.47
C GLU A 173 21.56 12.17 22.62
N MET A 174 21.71 11.37 21.57
CA MET A 174 21.41 9.93 21.61
C MET A 174 22.32 9.18 22.60
N ALA A 175 23.57 9.62 22.78
CA ALA A 175 24.45 9.12 23.83
C ALA A 175 23.95 9.51 25.24
N LYS A 176 23.49 10.74 25.43
CA LYS A 176 22.89 11.19 26.71
C LYS A 176 21.61 10.42 27.05
N MET A 177 20.82 10.05 26.04
CA MET A 177 19.62 9.24 26.20
C MET A 177 19.93 7.75 26.44
N GLY A 178 21.19 7.34 26.41
CA GLY A 178 21.61 5.95 26.60
C GLY A 178 21.34 5.04 25.40
N VAL A 179 20.91 5.59 24.26
CA VAL A 179 20.70 4.83 23.02
C VAL A 179 22.05 4.50 22.37
N TYR A 180 23.00 5.44 22.43
CA TYR A 180 24.37 5.24 21.93
C TYR A 180 25.37 5.08 23.07
N HIS A 181 26.46 4.38 22.78
CA HIS A 181 27.56 4.19 23.71
C HIS A 181 28.39 5.48 23.83
N SER A 182 28.27 6.15 24.98
CA SER A 182 28.89 7.46 25.24
C SER A 182 30.40 7.49 24.97
N GLY A 183 31.14 6.46 25.40
CA GLY A 183 32.59 6.38 25.19
C GLY A 183 32.99 6.27 23.72
N GLN A 184 32.18 5.60 22.89
CA GLN A 184 32.49 5.45 21.47
C GLN A 184 32.08 6.70 20.68
N VAL A 185 30.97 7.33 21.06
CA VAL A 185 30.59 8.63 20.50
C VAL A 185 31.65 9.69 20.75
N ALA A 186 32.21 9.74 21.98
CA ALA A 186 33.33 10.63 22.28
C ALA A 186 34.56 10.34 21.41
N LYS A 187 34.91 9.05 21.23
CA LYS A 187 35.99 8.62 20.35
C LYS A 187 35.76 9.07 18.91
N LEU A 188 34.57 8.81 18.36
CA LEU A 188 34.17 9.19 17.01
C LEU A 188 34.29 10.70 16.77
N ILE A 189 33.72 11.51 17.65
CA ILE A 189 33.73 12.98 17.51
C ILE A 189 35.16 13.53 17.59
N ASN A 190 35.97 13.01 18.52
CA ASN A 190 37.37 13.44 18.64
C ASN A 190 38.20 13.06 17.41
N THR A 191 37.97 11.89 16.82
CA THR A 191 38.65 11.48 15.58
C THR A 191 38.23 12.36 14.41
N ILE A 192 36.92 12.61 14.21
CA ILE A 192 36.43 13.45 13.11
C ILE A 192 36.96 14.88 13.20
N ASN A 193 37.07 15.45 14.41
CA ASN A 193 37.62 16.81 14.58
C ASN A 193 39.11 16.92 14.18
N ASN A 194 39.83 15.79 14.09
CA ASN A 194 41.24 15.75 13.71
C ASN A 194 41.44 15.37 12.23
N GLU A 195 40.37 15.07 11.48
CA GLU A 195 40.42 14.73 10.05
C GLU A 195 40.07 15.94 9.17
N SER A 196 40.53 15.94 7.92
CA SER A 196 40.34 17.05 6.94
C SER A 196 38.88 17.17 6.47
N GLU A 197 38.52 18.35 5.93
CA GLU A 197 37.17 18.65 5.38
C GLU A 197 36.72 17.65 4.29
N GLU A 198 37.66 17.01 3.58
CA GLU A 198 37.39 15.95 2.59
C GLU A 198 36.58 14.78 3.14
N TYR A 199 36.64 14.51 4.45
CA TYR A 199 35.85 13.47 5.10
C TYR A 199 34.34 13.63 4.90
N HIS A 200 33.87 14.88 4.73
CA HIS A 200 32.45 15.19 4.61
C HIS A 200 31.89 15.07 3.18
N GLN A 201 32.74 14.99 2.15
CA GLN A 201 32.29 15.13 0.74
C GLN A 201 32.06 13.81 -0.01
N GLU A 202 32.64 12.69 0.43
CA GLU A 202 32.66 11.43 -0.37
C GLU A 202 31.40 10.54 -0.28
N SER A 203 30.31 10.98 0.37
CA SER A 203 29.18 10.08 0.71
C SER A 203 27.79 10.48 0.21
N VAL A 204 27.70 11.37 -0.79
CA VAL A 204 26.39 11.91 -1.21
C VAL A 204 26.18 11.88 -2.73
N GLN A 205 27.16 11.42 -3.51
CA GLN A 205 27.12 11.49 -4.98
C GLN A 205 25.90 10.76 -5.58
N GLY A 206 25.49 9.64 -4.97
CA GLY A 206 24.32 8.88 -5.40
C GLY A 206 22.98 9.61 -5.22
N MET A 207 22.80 10.39 -4.15
CA MET A 207 21.58 11.21 -3.92
C MET A 207 21.41 12.26 -5.00
N PHE A 208 22.54 12.81 -5.40
CA PHE A 208 22.61 13.97 -6.24
C PHE A 208 22.38 13.62 -7.69
N ASN A 209 22.56 12.37 -8.13
CA ASN A 209 22.33 11.99 -9.52
C ASN A 209 20.90 12.27 -9.99
N ARG A 210 19.86 12.01 -9.18
CA ARG A 210 18.48 12.37 -9.54
C ARG A 210 18.25 13.88 -9.58
N GLN A 211 18.83 14.60 -8.62
CA GLN A 211 18.69 16.05 -8.53
C GLN A 211 19.43 16.74 -9.69
N LYS A 212 20.63 16.26 -10.03
CA LYS A 212 21.43 16.67 -11.20
C LYS A 212 20.72 16.36 -12.51
N ALA A 213 20.02 15.22 -12.62
CA ALA A 213 19.21 14.91 -13.81
C ALA A 213 18.07 15.93 -14.02
N MET A 214 17.59 16.56 -12.94
CA MET A 214 16.62 17.67 -12.99
C MET A 214 17.27 19.06 -13.13
N GLY A 215 18.58 19.15 -13.32
CA GLY A 215 19.31 20.41 -13.41
C GLY A 215 19.55 21.11 -12.07
N LEU A 216 19.34 20.44 -10.94
CA LEU A 216 19.66 20.98 -9.61
C LEU A 216 21.15 20.78 -9.31
N ASN A 217 21.74 21.71 -8.55
CA ASN A 217 23.14 21.63 -8.11
C ASN A 217 23.25 21.40 -6.60
N PRO A 218 23.06 20.14 -6.14
CA PRO A 218 22.99 19.87 -4.73
C PRO A 218 24.33 19.93 -4.01
N GLU A 219 25.47 19.93 -4.72
CA GLU A 219 26.78 20.12 -4.10
C GLU A 219 26.93 21.54 -3.53
N ASP A 220 26.32 22.53 -4.20
CA ASP A 220 26.29 23.93 -3.73
C ASP A 220 25.12 24.20 -2.77
N ASP A 221 24.02 23.45 -2.88
CA ASP A 221 22.76 23.73 -2.16
C ASP A 221 22.55 22.91 -0.86
N THR A 222 23.41 21.96 -0.50
CA THR A 222 23.20 21.05 0.66
C THR A 222 23.90 21.42 1.96
N TYR A 223 24.38 22.66 2.09
CA TYR A 223 25.03 23.11 3.32
C TYR A 223 24.05 23.15 4.51
N ALA A 224 24.15 22.16 5.40
CA ALA A 224 23.33 22.06 6.61
C ALA A 224 23.76 23.01 7.75
N GLY A 225 24.79 23.84 7.56
CA GLY A 225 25.29 24.78 8.58
C GLY A 225 25.92 24.14 9.82
N GLN A 226 26.06 22.81 9.85
CA GLN A 226 26.50 22.04 11.01
C GLN A 226 27.38 20.87 10.58
N SER A 227 28.39 20.52 11.38
CA SER A 227 29.19 19.32 11.13
C SER A 227 28.33 18.06 11.26
N THR A 228 28.44 17.19 10.27
CA THR A 228 27.71 15.93 10.17
C THR A 228 28.62 14.72 10.36
N VAL A 229 28.02 13.56 10.60
CA VAL A 229 28.66 12.25 10.68
C VAL A 229 27.90 11.32 9.74
N ASN A 230 28.61 10.50 8.97
CA ASN A 230 28.02 9.50 8.11
C ASN A 230 28.04 8.12 8.79
N LEU A 231 26.85 7.60 9.11
CA LEU A 231 26.67 6.32 9.77
C LEU A 231 26.11 5.26 8.80
N VAL A 232 26.48 4.02 9.05
CA VAL A 232 25.97 2.80 8.42
C VAL A 232 25.18 2.05 9.48
N GLU A 233 23.91 1.79 9.18
CA GLU A 233 23.08 0.85 9.94
C GLU A 233 23.24 -0.53 9.33
N TRP A 234 23.61 -1.52 10.13
CA TRP A 234 23.92 -2.87 9.66
C TRP A 234 23.27 -3.91 10.55
N GLN A 235 22.63 -4.90 9.93
CA GLN A 235 22.04 -6.04 10.59
C GLN A 235 22.66 -7.30 10.01
N MET A 236 23.15 -8.18 10.87
CA MET A 236 23.86 -9.38 10.43
C MET A 236 23.62 -10.56 11.36
N GLU A 237 23.66 -11.76 10.81
CA GLU A 237 23.72 -12.99 11.57
C GLU A 237 25.17 -13.36 11.89
N TYR A 238 25.44 -13.71 13.15
CA TYR A 238 26.72 -14.22 13.59
C TYR A 238 26.51 -15.34 14.61
N GLN A 239 26.99 -16.54 14.29
CA GLN A 239 26.88 -17.72 15.16
C GLN A 239 25.43 -18.07 15.55
N GLY A 240 24.48 -17.89 14.63
CA GLY A 240 23.06 -18.22 14.85
C GLY A 240 22.27 -17.16 15.63
N GLU A 241 22.85 -15.99 15.91
CA GLU A 241 22.15 -14.85 16.51
C GLU A 241 22.24 -13.63 15.59
N LYS A 242 21.17 -12.84 15.49
CA LYS A 242 21.18 -11.58 14.73
C LYS A 242 21.55 -10.38 15.60
N TYR A 243 22.37 -9.50 15.02
CA TYR A 243 22.91 -8.32 15.65
C TYR A 243 22.57 -7.06 14.86
N TYR A 244 22.31 -5.97 15.58
CA TYR A 244 22.20 -4.62 15.05
C TYR A 244 23.48 -3.85 15.37
N LEU A 245 24.05 -3.19 14.37
CA LEU A 245 25.23 -2.35 14.47
C LEU A 245 24.92 -0.97 13.84
N LEU A 246 25.42 0.07 14.48
CA LEU A 246 25.47 1.43 13.90
C LEU A 246 26.89 1.94 14.04
N PHE A 247 27.56 2.18 12.92
CA PHE A 247 28.97 2.55 12.91
C PHE A 247 29.30 3.52 11.79
N ASP A 248 30.39 4.25 11.94
CA ASP A 248 30.86 5.16 10.92
C ASP A 248 31.46 4.42 9.71
N ALA A 249 31.05 4.82 8.49
CA ALA A 249 31.39 4.12 7.25
C ALA A 249 32.89 3.98 6.97
N LYS A 250 33.69 5.00 7.34
CA LYS A 250 35.12 5.10 7.02
C LYS A 250 35.96 4.63 8.20
N LEU A 251 35.73 5.22 9.37
CA LEU A 251 36.47 4.94 10.59
C LEU A 251 36.14 3.55 11.16
N GLY A 252 34.93 3.05 10.95
CA GLY A 252 34.49 1.79 11.56
C GLY A 252 34.33 1.88 13.07
N ILE A 253 34.16 3.08 13.62
CA ILE A 253 33.85 3.28 15.04
C ILE A 253 32.35 3.09 15.21
N TRP A 254 31.94 2.12 16.01
CA TRP A 254 30.53 1.86 16.30
C TRP A 254 30.02 2.77 17.40
N VAL A 255 28.78 3.21 17.29
CA VAL A 255 28.07 3.99 18.32
C VAL A 255 26.96 3.18 18.98
N ARG A 256 26.49 2.10 18.34
CA ARG A 256 25.49 1.18 18.89
C ARG A 256 25.75 -0.24 18.40
N ALA A 257 25.69 -1.21 19.30
CA ALA A 257 25.81 -2.63 18.98
C ALA A 257 25.01 -3.47 19.99
N GLU A 258 23.93 -4.12 19.53
CA GLU A 258 23.00 -4.88 20.38
C GLU A 258 22.45 -6.09 19.63
N LYS A 259 21.88 -7.07 20.35
CA LYS A 259 21.15 -8.17 19.71
C LYS A 259 19.85 -7.64 19.10
N LEU A 260 19.47 -8.18 17.95
CA LEU A 260 18.30 -7.71 17.22
C LEU A 260 17.00 -7.92 18.02
N GLN A 261 16.88 -9.10 18.64
CA GLN A 261 15.78 -9.49 19.52
C GLN A 261 15.59 -8.52 20.70
N ASP A 262 16.69 -7.96 21.25
CA ASP A 262 16.60 -7.01 22.36
C ASP A 262 15.95 -5.69 21.94
N ILE A 263 16.17 -5.28 20.68
CA ILE A 263 15.67 -4.02 20.12
C ILE A 263 14.22 -4.15 19.64
N PHE A 264 13.92 -5.17 18.83
CA PHE A 264 12.63 -5.28 18.15
C PHE A 264 11.68 -6.30 18.80
N GLY A 265 12.19 -7.18 19.67
CA GLY A 265 11.39 -8.25 20.28
C GLY A 265 11.31 -9.53 19.46
N HIS A 266 11.79 -9.52 18.21
CA HIS A 266 11.81 -10.67 17.29
C HIS A 266 13.18 -10.80 16.60
N ASP A 267 13.44 -11.96 16.00
CA ASP A 267 14.72 -12.29 15.32
C ASP A 267 14.63 -12.16 13.78
N LYS A 268 13.79 -11.24 13.29
CA LYS A 268 13.73 -10.89 11.86
C LYS A 268 14.33 -9.51 11.65
N TYR A 269 14.97 -9.29 10.50
CA TYR A 269 15.52 -7.97 10.18
C TYR A 269 14.42 -6.91 10.16
N SER A 270 14.72 -5.67 10.54
CA SER A 270 13.69 -4.60 10.51
C SER A 270 13.38 -4.14 9.08
N TYR A 271 14.22 -4.52 8.13
CA TYR A 271 14.00 -4.27 6.72
C TYR A 271 12.98 -5.25 6.13
N VAL A 272 12.14 -4.74 5.24
CA VAL A 272 11.24 -5.50 4.37
C VAL A 272 11.56 -5.13 2.94
N SER A 273 11.57 -6.12 2.06
CA SER A 273 11.76 -5.92 0.62
C SER A 273 10.83 -6.81 -0.16
N TRP A 274 10.43 -6.33 -1.33
CA TRP A 274 9.69 -7.11 -2.31
C TRP A 274 10.26 -6.90 -3.69
N ALA A 275 10.02 -7.87 -4.58
CA ALA A 275 10.53 -7.83 -5.94
C ALA A 275 9.40 -7.69 -6.94
N THR A 276 9.63 -6.91 -7.99
CA THR A 276 8.74 -6.96 -9.16
C THR A 276 8.88 -8.28 -9.91
N ASN A 277 10.08 -8.89 -9.86
CA ASN A 277 10.40 -10.14 -10.53
C ASN A 277 11.28 -10.99 -9.60
N GLU A 278 10.67 -11.89 -8.86
CA GLU A 278 11.40 -12.76 -7.93
C GLU A 278 12.26 -13.79 -8.68
N ILE A 279 13.53 -13.87 -8.28
CA ILE A 279 14.48 -14.86 -8.80
C ILE A 279 15.21 -15.45 -7.61
N GLN A 280 15.10 -16.77 -7.44
CA GLN A 280 15.79 -17.48 -6.37
C GLN A 280 17.31 -17.24 -6.48
N GLY A 281 17.92 -16.88 -5.36
CA GLY A 281 19.37 -16.67 -5.27
C GLY A 281 19.88 -15.35 -5.84
N ASN A 282 18.99 -14.42 -6.23
CA ASN A 282 19.39 -13.08 -6.65
C ASN A 282 18.53 -12.00 -5.98
N PHE A 283 19.14 -11.21 -5.11
CA PHE A 283 18.44 -10.08 -4.50
C PHE A 283 18.20 -8.96 -5.50
N TRP A 284 19.21 -8.57 -6.28
CA TRP A 284 19.10 -7.47 -7.25
C TRP A 284 18.46 -7.98 -8.54
N SER A 285 17.15 -8.18 -8.48
CA SER A 285 16.31 -8.67 -9.55
C SER A 285 16.10 -7.65 -10.67
N LYS A 286 15.56 -8.17 -11.78
CA LYS A 286 15.07 -7.38 -12.90
C LYS A 286 13.90 -6.50 -12.46
N SER A 287 13.74 -5.36 -13.13
CA SER A 287 12.63 -4.43 -13.00
C SER A 287 11.78 -4.38 -14.28
N PRO A 288 10.54 -3.88 -14.24
CA PRO A 288 9.78 -3.51 -15.43
C PRO A 288 10.54 -2.52 -16.34
N GLY A 289 11.36 -1.65 -15.74
CA GLY A 289 12.25 -0.76 -16.47
C GLY A 289 13.23 -1.49 -17.40
N ASP A 290 13.73 -2.68 -17.02
CA ASP A 290 14.65 -3.45 -17.86
C ASP A 290 13.99 -3.96 -19.15
N ASP A 291 12.69 -4.26 -19.10
CA ASP A 291 11.96 -4.81 -20.25
C ASP A 291 11.70 -3.75 -21.32
N ILE A 292 11.40 -2.53 -20.90
CA ILE A 292 11.00 -1.45 -21.80
C ILE A 292 12.17 -0.59 -22.25
N HIS A 293 13.24 -0.51 -21.44
CA HIS A 293 14.35 0.40 -21.69
C HIS A 293 14.94 0.30 -23.10
N PRO A 294 15.30 -0.90 -23.63
CA PRO A 294 15.88 -1.00 -24.97
C PRO A 294 14.95 -0.47 -26.06
N THR A 295 13.65 -0.73 -25.91
CA THR A 295 12.64 -0.32 -26.89
C THR A 295 12.38 1.19 -26.80
N CYS A 296 12.30 1.75 -25.60
CA CYS A 296 12.16 3.19 -25.40
C CYS A 296 13.37 3.98 -25.93
N GLU A 297 14.59 3.47 -25.72
CA GLU A 297 15.80 4.06 -26.32
C GLU A 297 15.75 4.01 -27.85
N ALA A 298 15.37 2.86 -28.44
CA ALA A 298 15.24 2.73 -29.88
C ALA A 298 14.20 3.71 -30.46
N MET A 299 13.05 3.87 -29.79
CA MET A 299 12.05 4.87 -30.17
C MET A 299 12.58 6.30 -30.07
N ARG A 300 13.29 6.63 -28.98
CA ARG A 300 13.91 7.95 -28.79
C ARG A 300 14.90 8.27 -29.90
N ILE A 301 15.76 7.32 -30.26
CA ILE A 301 16.75 7.48 -31.33
C ILE A 301 16.03 7.66 -32.67
N ALA A 302 15.09 6.78 -33.01
CA ALA A 302 14.37 6.83 -34.28
C ALA A 302 13.60 8.15 -34.48
N VAL A 303 12.93 8.66 -33.43
CA VAL A 303 12.22 9.94 -33.51
C VAL A 303 13.19 11.11 -33.66
N ASN A 304 14.31 11.11 -32.94
CA ASN A 304 15.32 12.16 -33.07
C ASN A 304 15.96 12.17 -34.47
N GLU A 305 16.29 10.99 -35.01
CA GLU A 305 16.80 10.86 -36.39
C GLU A 305 15.76 11.33 -37.42
N ALA A 306 14.48 11.01 -37.22
CA ALA A 306 13.41 11.48 -38.09
C ALA A 306 13.25 13.01 -38.04
N ILE A 307 13.36 13.64 -36.86
CA ILE A 307 13.31 15.10 -36.70
C ILE A 307 14.53 15.77 -37.35
N GLU A 308 15.73 15.22 -37.16
CA GLU A 308 16.94 15.73 -37.78
C GLU A 308 16.87 15.60 -39.30
N ASN A 309 16.38 14.46 -39.81
CA ASN A 309 16.19 14.25 -41.23
C ASN A 309 15.13 15.19 -41.82
N ASN A 310 14.01 15.40 -41.13
CA ASN A 310 13.01 16.39 -41.53
C ASN A 310 13.58 17.81 -41.53
N THR A 311 14.46 18.13 -40.59
CA THR A 311 15.18 19.42 -40.57
C THR A 311 16.10 19.55 -41.78
N ARG A 312 16.81 18.49 -42.16
CA ARG A 312 17.65 18.43 -43.37
C ARG A 312 16.85 18.47 -44.67
N ILE A 313 15.64 17.88 -44.70
CA ILE A 313 14.73 18.01 -45.85
C ILE A 313 14.23 19.45 -46.00
N ASN A 314 13.86 20.09 -44.88
CA ASN A 314 13.34 21.46 -44.87
C ASN A 314 14.44 22.53 -45.05
N LYS A 315 15.69 22.19 -44.70
CA LYS A 315 16.88 23.04 -44.83
C LYS A 315 18.03 22.22 -45.45
N PRO A 316 17.91 21.88 -46.75
CA PRO A 316 18.88 21.02 -47.38
C PRO A 316 20.21 21.74 -47.62
N GLU A 317 21.29 20.96 -47.64
CA GLU A 317 22.60 21.44 -48.06
C GLU A 317 22.56 21.74 -49.56
N GLU A 318 22.97 22.94 -49.94
CA GLU A 318 23.10 23.36 -51.33
C GLU A 318 24.57 23.36 -51.74
N TYR A 319 24.89 22.63 -52.80
CA TYR A 319 26.19 22.65 -53.44
C TYR A 319 26.18 23.70 -54.55
N ILE A 320 27.06 24.69 -54.42
CA ILE A 320 27.13 25.83 -55.33
C ILE A 320 28.46 25.76 -56.08
N ASP A 321 28.41 25.78 -57.42
CA ASP A 321 29.59 26.00 -58.25
C ASP A 321 30.00 27.48 -58.21
N ALA A 322 31.05 27.80 -57.44
CA ALA A 322 31.58 29.16 -57.31
C ALA A 322 32.01 29.77 -58.65
N GLY A 323 32.31 28.95 -59.67
CA GLY A 323 32.68 29.42 -61.00
C GLY A 323 31.50 29.94 -61.84
N ALA A 324 30.27 29.64 -61.45
CA ALA A 324 29.04 29.99 -62.17
C ALA A 324 28.54 31.41 -61.89
N PHE A 325 28.92 31.98 -60.75
CA PHE A 325 28.43 33.27 -60.26
C PHE A 325 29.49 34.37 -60.38
N GLU A 326 29.04 35.61 -60.56
CA GLU A 326 29.95 36.77 -60.56
C GLU A 326 30.39 37.12 -59.13
N ASP A 327 29.48 37.01 -58.17
CA ASP A 327 29.75 37.13 -56.73
C ASP A 327 28.96 36.06 -55.95
N VAL A 328 29.69 35.16 -55.27
CA VAL A 328 29.10 34.10 -54.45
C VAL A 328 28.47 34.67 -53.18
N SER A 329 28.92 35.86 -52.73
CA SER A 329 28.42 36.49 -51.52
C SER A 329 26.94 36.89 -51.62
N ASP A 330 26.45 37.05 -52.86
CA ASP A 330 25.07 37.40 -53.14
C ASP A 330 24.06 36.32 -52.76
N LEU A 331 24.51 35.08 -52.57
CA LEU A 331 23.69 33.92 -52.23
C LEU A 331 23.44 33.74 -50.73
N TYR A 332 24.22 34.39 -49.84
CA TYR A 332 24.11 34.16 -48.40
C TYR A 332 22.96 34.91 -47.71
N ASN A 333 22.53 36.05 -48.26
CA ASN A 333 21.47 36.86 -47.67
C ASN A 333 20.22 36.80 -48.52
N TYR A 334 19.15 36.23 -47.96
CA TYR A 334 17.84 36.28 -48.58
C TYR A 334 17.28 37.70 -48.53
N GLU A 335 17.08 38.29 -49.71
CA GLU A 335 16.39 39.58 -49.90
C GLU A 335 15.28 39.38 -50.93
N ALA A 336 14.07 39.82 -50.59
CA ALA A 336 12.95 39.79 -51.53
C ALA A 336 13.29 40.61 -52.78
N ASP A 337 12.98 40.06 -53.97
CA ASP A 337 13.23 40.66 -55.30
C ASP A 337 14.70 40.87 -55.69
N LYS A 338 15.67 40.30 -54.95
CA LYS A 338 17.09 40.35 -55.33
C LYS A 338 17.35 39.58 -56.63
N LYS A 339 18.02 40.24 -57.59
CA LYS A 339 18.47 39.62 -58.84
C LYS A 339 19.91 39.14 -58.68
N ILE A 340 20.13 37.85 -58.87
CA ILE A 340 21.46 37.23 -58.81
C ILE A 340 22.01 37.12 -60.24
N MET A 341 23.22 37.62 -60.47
CA MET A 341 23.88 37.59 -61.77
C MET A 341 24.66 36.28 -61.96
N ILE A 342 24.44 35.64 -63.11
CA ILE A 342 25.06 34.38 -63.52
C ILE A 342 25.97 34.63 -64.72
N ARG A 343 27.12 33.96 -64.77
CA ARG A 343 28.05 34.11 -65.90
C ARG A 343 27.44 33.54 -67.18
N SER A 344 27.67 34.25 -68.29
CA SER A 344 27.13 33.91 -69.60
C SER A 344 27.53 32.49 -70.04
N GLY A 345 26.53 31.66 -70.37
CA GLY A 345 26.71 30.28 -70.83
C GLY A 345 26.58 29.20 -69.75
N MET A 346 26.36 29.57 -68.48
CA MET A 346 26.14 28.64 -67.36
C MET A 346 24.64 28.38 -67.15
N ASP A 347 24.26 27.13 -66.81
CA ASP A 347 22.90 26.75 -66.44
C ASP A 347 22.73 26.79 -64.92
N VAL A 348 21.75 27.57 -64.44
CA VAL A 348 21.42 27.73 -63.02
C VAL A 348 21.10 26.38 -62.37
N ASN A 349 20.41 25.48 -63.07
CA ASN A 349 19.98 24.19 -62.52
C ASN A 349 21.15 23.21 -62.35
N GLN A 350 22.28 23.45 -63.03
CA GLN A 350 23.51 22.68 -62.85
C GLN A 350 24.45 23.34 -61.83
N ALA A 351 24.38 24.67 -61.69
CA ALA A 351 25.22 25.47 -60.81
C ALA A 351 24.82 25.39 -59.34
N ILE A 352 23.56 25.10 -59.03
CA ILE A 352 23.06 24.86 -57.67
C ILE A 352 22.45 23.46 -57.62
N GLN A 353 23.00 22.59 -56.78
CA GLN A 353 22.46 21.26 -56.54
C GLN A 353 22.11 21.07 -55.08
N THR A 354 20.86 20.77 -54.82
CA THR A 354 20.37 20.49 -53.48
C THR A 354 20.56 19.02 -53.15
N LYS A 355 21.15 18.70 -51.99
CA LYS A 355 21.25 17.33 -51.50
C LYS A 355 19.87 16.80 -51.17
N GLN A 356 19.48 15.71 -51.83
CA GLN A 356 18.21 15.03 -51.54
C GLN A 356 18.39 14.09 -50.36
N TYR A 357 17.49 14.22 -49.38
CA TYR A 357 17.37 13.31 -48.25
C TYR A 357 16.08 12.50 -48.39
N SER A 358 16.18 11.19 -48.18
CA SER A 358 14.99 10.33 -48.16
C SER A 358 14.23 10.50 -46.85
N PRO A 359 12.89 10.57 -46.84
CA PRO A 359 12.12 10.62 -45.61
C PRO A 359 12.32 9.34 -44.78
N VAL A 360 12.45 9.49 -43.45
CA VAL A 360 12.56 8.37 -42.51
C VAL A 360 11.16 7.82 -42.21
N ASN A 361 11.01 6.49 -42.20
CA ASN A 361 9.72 5.86 -41.91
C ASN A 361 9.44 5.81 -40.39
N MET A 362 8.35 6.44 -39.96
CA MET A 362 7.86 6.44 -38.57
C MET A 362 7.11 5.16 -38.17
N ASP A 363 6.79 4.27 -39.10
CA ASP A 363 6.07 3.01 -38.85
C ASP A 363 6.79 2.11 -37.81
N VAL A 364 8.12 2.20 -37.74
CA VAL A 364 8.92 1.45 -36.76
C VAL A 364 8.61 1.90 -35.33
N VAL A 365 8.40 3.21 -35.10
CA VAL A 365 8.06 3.74 -33.77
C VAL A 365 6.68 3.23 -33.33
N ALA A 366 5.70 3.25 -34.24
CA ALA A 366 4.35 2.73 -33.98
C ALA A 366 4.36 1.22 -33.70
N PHE A 367 5.15 0.46 -34.45
CA PHE A 367 5.35 -0.97 -34.23
C PHE A 367 5.96 -1.26 -32.84
N LEU A 368 7.02 -0.53 -32.46
CA LEU A 368 7.69 -0.69 -31.17
C LEU A 368 6.78 -0.30 -30.00
N ASP A 369 5.99 0.77 -30.12
CA ASP A 369 5.04 1.20 -29.10
C ASP A 369 3.93 0.16 -28.88
N ASN A 370 3.36 -0.38 -29.96
CA ASN A 370 2.36 -1.46 -29.87
C ASN A 370 2.95 -2.73 -29.25
N MET A 371 4.19 -3.10 -29.62
CA MET A 371 4.87 -4.24 -29.02
C MET A 371 5.06 -4.08 -27.51
N ILE A 372 5.44 -2.89 -27.03
CA ILE A 372 5.54 -2.62 -25.58
C ILE A 372 4.17 -2.82 -24.93
N LYS A 373 3.12 -2.18 -25.44
CA LYS A 373 1.76 -2.25 -24.88
C LYS A 373 1.28 -3.70 -24.76
N ASP A 374 1.45 -4.49 -25.82
CA ASP A 374 1.03 -5.89 -25.87
C ASP A 374 1.81 -6.78 -24.89
N LYS A 375 3.12 -6.57 -24.73
CA LYS A 375 3.98 -7.45 -23.92
C LYS A 375 4.01 -7.12 -22.44
N THR A 376 3.73 -5.88 -22.08
CA THR A 376 3.83 -5.38 -20.70
C THR A 376 2.48 -5.25 -19.99
N GLY A 377 1.36 -5.28 -20.74
CA GLY A 377 0.04 -5.00 -20.16
C GLY A 377 -0.17 -3.54 -19.77
N VAL A 378 0.62 -2.61 -20.31
CA VAL A 378 0.43 -1.18 -20.08
C VAL A 378 -0.24 -0.58 -21.31
N SER A 379 -1.55 -0.77 -21.43
CA SER A 379 -2.37 -0.09 -22.42
C SER A 379 -2.55 1.40 -22.03
N GLY A 380 -2.47 2.29 -23.02
CA GLY A 380 -2.82 3.70 -22.84
C GLY A 380 -4.34 3.81 -22.65
N ALA A 381 -4.77 4.68 -21.72
CA ALA A 381 -6.18 4.95 -21.47
C ALA A 381 -6.85 5.57 -22.72
N GLY A 382 -7.33 4.72 -23.62
CA GLY A 382 -8.01 5.11 -24.85
C GLY A 382 -8.99 4.02 -25.24
N VAL A 383 -10.25 4.23 -24.87
CA VAL A 383 -11.38 3.42 -25.31
C VAL A 383 -11.47 3.55 -26.82
N ALA A 384 -11.13 2.48 -27.55
CA ALA A 384 -11.60 2.32 -28.92
C ALA A 384 -13.02 1.74 -28.83
N ASP A 385 -14.02 2.54 -29.20
CA ASP A 385 -15.46 2.27 -29.11
C ASP A 385 -15.94 1.00 -29.85
N ASP A 386 -15.06 0.32 -30.59
CA ASP A 386 -15.40 -0.80 -31.49
C ASP A 386 -14.80 -2.16 -31.10
N GLN A 387 -14.11 -2.28 -29.95
CA GLN A 387 -13.69 -3.61 -29.50
C GLN A 387 -14.89 -4.41 -28.97
N LYS A 388 -15.20 -5.52 -29.66
CA LYS A 388 -16.15 -6.53 -29.17
C LYS A 388 -15.84 -6.81 -27.70
N VAL A 389 -16.86 -6.65 -26.85
CA VAL A 389 -16.81 -6.76 -25.38
C VAL A 389 -15.99 -7.96 -24.87
N GLY A 390 -16.02 -9.11 -25.56
CA GLY A 390 -15.22 -10.29 -25.22
C GLY A 390 -13.70 -10.15 -25.44
N VAL A 391 -13.25 -9.41 -26.46
CA VAL A 391 -11.82 -9.15 -26.70
C VAL A 391 -11.28 -8.16 -25.68
N TYR A 392 -12.08 -7.16 -25.32
CA TYR A 392 -11.76 -6.20 -24.26
C TYR A 392 -11.62 -6.89 -22.89
N TYR A 393 -12.56 -7.77 -22.53
CA TYR A 393 -12.46 -8.57 -21.31
C TYR A 393 -11.27 -9.53 -21.33
N GLY A 394 -10.96 -10.16 -22.47
CA GLY A 394 -9.77 -11.00 -22.60
C GLY A 394 -8.46 -10.22 -22.42
N GLN A 395 -8.36 -9.02 -23.00
CA GLN A 395 -7.19 -8.15 -22.83
C GLN A 395 -7.02 -7.67 -21.39
N LEU A 396 -8.12 -7.34 -20.70
CA LEU A 396 -8.09 -6.99 -19.27
C LEU A 396 -7.69 -8.19 -18.38
N GLU A 397 -8.14 -9.40 -18.70
CA GLU A 397 -7.82 -10.62 -17.94
C GLU A 397 -6.33 -10.99 -18.13
N GLU A 398 -5.80 -10.94 -19.36
CA GLU A 398 -4.36 -11.15 -19.60
C GLU A 398 -3.48 -10.05 -19.00
N GLU A 399 -3.98 -8.81 -18.94
CA GLU A 399 -3.30 -7.70 -18.27
C GLU A 399 -3.25 -7.92 -16.75
N ALA A 400 -4.36 -8.39 -16.15
CA ALA A 400 -4.46 -8.71 -14.73
C ALA A 400 -3.54 -9.87 -14.34
N ASP A 401 -3.47 -10.93 -15.14
CA ASP A 401 -2.60 -12.07 -14.89
C ASP A 401 -1.11 -11.67 -14.89
N ARG A 402 -0.70 -10.75 -15.77
CA ARG A 402 0.69 -10.28 -15.87
C ARG A 402 1.11 -9.42 -14.68
N ILE A 403 0.20 -8.60 -14.14
CA ILE A 403 0.46 -7.78 -12.93
C ILE A 403 0.31 -8.63 -11.65
N GLY A 404 -0.38 -9.76 -11.71
CA GLY A 404 -0.66 -10.63 -10.58
C GLY A 404 0.57 -11.05 -9.77
N ASN A 405 1.70 -11.33 -10.42
CA ASN A 405 2.93 -11.72 -9.71
C ASN A 405 3.53 -10.56 -8.89
N ILE A 406 3.50 -9.34 -9.44
CA ILE A 406 3.96 -8.13 -8.74
C ILE A 406 3.07 -7.89 -7.52
N ASN A 407 1.76 -8.03 -7.68
CA ASN A 407 0.80 -7.84 -6.59
C ASN A 407 0.95 -8.87 -5.48
N LYS A 408 1.25 -10.14 -5.80
CA LYS A 408 1.50 -11.19 -4.80
C LYS A 408 2.72 -10.87 -3.95
N SER A 409 3.89 -10.65 -4.58
CA SER A 409 5.12 -10.27 -3.87
C SER A 409 4.93 -9.01 -3.03
N TYR A 410 4.22 -8.02 -3.56
CA TYR A 410 3.90 -6.81 -2.83
C TYR A 410 2.96 -7.04 -1.63
N SER A 411 1.94 -7.89 -1.77
CA SER A 411 0.99 -8.21 -0.69
C SER A 411 1.67 -8.98 0.44
N GLU A 412 2.53 -9.94 0.11
CA GLU A 412 3.37 -10.66 1.08
C GLU A 412 4.28 -9.69 1.85
N SER A 413 4.88 -8.72 1.15
CA SER A 413 5.66 -7.65 1.79
C SER A 413 4.84 -6.83 2.79
N TYR A 414 3.55 -6.64 2.53
CA TYR A 414 2.68 -5.85 3.40
C TYR A 414 2.32 -6.63 4.67
N ALA A 415 2.14 -7.95 4.57
CA ALA A 415 2.06 -8.84 5.73
C ALA A 415 3.34 -8.79 6.57
N ASP A 416 4.51 -8.79 5.94
CA ASP A 416 5.80 -8.68 6.63
C ASP A 416 6.00 -7.33 7.35
N LYS A 417 5.50 -6.23 6.76
CA LYS A 417 5.47 -4.90 7.39
C LYS A 417 4.54 -4.91 8.61
N ALA A 418 3.37 -5.52 8.49
CA ALA A 418 2.41 -5.67 9.58
C ALA A 418 2.95 -6.51 10.74
N TYR A 419 3.67 -7.60 10.45
CA TYR A 419 4.33 -8.42 11.47
C TYR A 419 5.34 -7.60 12.31
N ARG A 420 6.19 -6.82 11.64
CA ARG A 420 7.17 -5.94 12.31
C ARG A 420 6.50 -4.82 13.10
N TYR A 421 5.38 -4.31 12.63
CA TYR A 421 4.58 -3.34 13.37
C TYR A 421 3.97 -3.93 14.64
N TYR A 422 3.41 -5.14 14.59
CA TYR A 422 2.87 -5.85 15.75
C TYR A 422 3.93 -6.01 16.85
N TRP A 423 5.11 -6.52 16.50
CA TRP A 423 6.21 -6.65 17.46
C TRP A 423 6.72 -5.30 17.96
N GLY A 424 6.72 -4.30 17.08
CA GLY A 424 6.99 -2.91 17.44
C GLY A 424 6.03 -2.39 18.52
N LEU A 425 4.72 -2.62 18.37
CA LEU A 425 3.71 -2.31 19.39
C LEU A 425 4.00 -3.06 20.68
N LYS A 426 4.15 -4.39 20.61
CA LYS A 426 4.39 -5.24 21.79
C LYS A 426 5.62 -4.82 22.60
N LYS A 427 6.69 -4.41 21.93
CA LYS A 427 7.96 -4.03 22.58
C LYS A 427 8.00 -2.58 23.07
N HIS A 428 7.45 -1.63 22.31
CA HIS A 428 7.64 -0.20 22.53
C HIS A 428 6.40 0.53 23.05
N LEU A 429 5.23 -0.11 23.09
CA LEU A 429 4.04 0.48 23.72
C LEU A 429 4.18 0.42 25.25
N LYS A 430 4.56 1.54 25.86
CA LYS A 430 4.68 1.68 27.33
C LYS A 430 3.49 2.37 27.98
N THR A 431 2.71 3.10 27.18
CA THR A 431 1.56 3.88 27.60
C THR A 431 0.30 3.36 26.90
N LYS A 432 -0.86 3.60 27.50
CA LYS A 432 -2.14 3.21 26.89
C LYS A 432 -2.35 3.98 25.60
N LYS A 433 -2.91 3.31 24.59
CA LYS A 433 -3.24 3.92 23.30
C LYS A 433 -4.72 3.79 23.05
N ALA A 434 -5.42 4.93 22.99
CA ALA A 434 -6.80 4.96 22.55
C ALA A 434 -6.89 4.61 21.06
N ILE A 435 -7.81 3.73 20.70
CA ILE A 435 -8.13 3.25 19.36
C ILE A 435 -9.63 3.36 19.13
N GLU A 436 -10.02 3.56 17.88
CA GLU A 436 -11.40 3.68 17.47
C GLU A 436 -11.77 2.37 16.76
N MET A 437 -12.81 1.70 17.24
CA MET A 437 -13.28 0.43 16.71
C MET A 437 -14.71 0.57 16.21
N LEU A 438 -15.04 -0.22 15.18
CA LEU A 438 -16.39 -0.33 14.65
C LEU A 438 -17.12 -1.43 15.43
N GLY A 439 -18.24 -1.10 16.07
CA GLY A 439 -19.10 -2.08 16.74
C GLY A 439 -20.51 -2.06 16.14
N THR A 440 -21.36 -2.98 16.58
CA THR A 440 -22.76 -3.11 16.15
C THR A 440 -23.62 -1.85 16.37
N GLY A 441 -23.17 -0.90 17.20
CA GLY A 441 -23.79 0.41 17.42
C GLY A 441 -23.02 1.62 16.86
N GLY A 442 -22.00 1.40 16.03
CA GLY A 442 -21.13 2.44 15.47
C GLY A 442 -19.74 2.54 16.10
N TYR A 443 -19.07 3.68 15.90
CA TYR A 443 -17.71 3.91 16.38
C TYR A 443 -17.65 4.01 17.91
N HIS A 444 -16.81 3.20 18.55
CA HIS A 444 -16.53 3.25 19.97
C HIS A 444 -15.03 3.35 20.23
N TRP A 445 -14.66 4.00 21.34
CA TRP A 445 -13.27 4.17 21.75
C TRP A 445 -12.86 3.06 22.72
N GLU A 446 -11.78 2.36 22.39
CA GLU A 446 -11.15 1.39 23.29
C GLU A 446 -9.69 1.75 23.59
N GLU A 447 -9.15 1.19 24.66
CA GLU A 447 -7.75 1.38 25.04
C GLU A 447 -6.96 0.09 24.77
N LEU A 448 -5.88 0.21 24.01
CA LEU A 448 -4.87 -0.85 23.89
C LEU A 448 -3.78 -0.62 24.93
N THR A 449 -3.54 -1.62 25.78
CA THR A 449 -2.56 -1.56 26.87
C THR A 449 -1.35 -2.47 26.61
N SER A 450 -0.22 -2.14 27.24
CA SER A 450 1.00 -2.97 27.16
C SER A 450 0.82 -4.34 27.82
N ALA A 451 -0.07 -4.45 28.82
CA ALA A 451 -0.34 -5.70 29.53
C ALA A 451 -1.09 -6.70 28.64
N GLU A 452 -2.09 -6.23 27.88
CA GLU A 452 -2.82 -7.06 26.91
C GLU A 452 -1.88 -7.60 25.83
N LEU A 453 -0.98 -6.76 25.30
CA LEU A 453 0.01 -7.16 24.29
C LEU A 453 1.11 -8.08 24.84
N ALA A 454 1.48 -7.94 26.12
CA ALA A 454 2.45 -8.83 26.76
C ALA A 454 1.87 -10.25 26.94
N ASP A 455 0.58 -10.33 27.22
CA ASP A 455 -0.16 -11.60 27.33
C ASP A 455 -0.55 -12.15 25.94
N ALA A 456 -0.60 -11.31 24.90
CA ALA A 456 -0.78 -11.75 23.52
C ALA A 456 0.42 -12.61 23.06
N GLY A 457 0.14 -13.74 22.42
CA GLY A 457 1.14 -14.65 21.86
C GLY A 457 1.90 -14.04 20.68
N ASP A 458 2.35 -14.88 19.76
CA ASP A 458 2.73 -14.41 18.42
C ASP A 458 1.47 -14.26 17.55
N VAL A 459 1.61 -13.63 16.39
CA VAL A 459 0.56 -13.60 15.36
C VAL A 459 0.62 -14.92 14.58
N ASP A 460 -0.49 -15.63 14.48
CA ASP A 460 -0.55 -16.90 13.73
C ASP A 460 -0.58 -16.64 12.22
N ASP A 461 -1.38 -15.66 11.80
CA ASP A 461 -1.52 -15.30 10.40
C ASP A 461 -1.83 -13.81 10.23
N ILE A 462 -1.35 -13.25 9.12
CA ILE A 462 -1.64 -11.88 8.69
C ILE A 462 -2.19 -11.98 7.28
N VAL A 463 -3.51 -11.91 7.17
CA VAL A 463 -4.18 -11.96 5.88
C VAL A 463 -4.17 -10.56 5.28
N THR A 464 -3.62 -10.45 4.07
CA THR A 464 -3.75 -9.22 3.28
C THR A 464 -4.95 -9.36 2.35
N LYS A 465 -5.88 -8.41 2.43
CA LYS A 465 -7.04 -8.36 1.54
C LYS A 465 -6.95 -7.14 0.64
N GLY A 466 -7.08 -7.36 -0.66
CA GLY A 466 -7.34 -6.30 -1.62
C GLY A 466 -6.13 -5.82 -2.42
N GLY A 467 -6.45 -4.88 -3.31
CA GLY A 467 -5.64 -4.38 -4.41
C GLY A 467 -6.59 -4.05 -5.56
N SER A 468 -6.41 -2.91 -6.24
CA SER A 468 -7.36 -2.39 -7.24
C SER A 468 -7.75 -3.42 -8.32
N GLN A 469 -6.85 -4.36 -8.63
CA GLN A 469 -7.08 -5.41 -9.61
C GLN A 469 -7.75 -6.65 -9.03
N GLU A 470 -7.51 -6.99 -7.76
CA GLU A 470 -8.20 -8.09 -7.09
C GLU A 470 -9.65 -7.70 -6.78
N GLU A 471 -9.89 -6.44 -6.43
CA GLU A 471 -11.23 -5.84 -6.36
C GLU A 471 -11.91 -5.86 -7.73
N ARG A 472 -11.26 -5.40 -8.80
CA ARG A 472 -11.82 -5.49 -10.17
C ARG A 472 -12.08 -6.94 -10.60
N MET A 473 -11.21 -7.88 -10.27
CA MET A 473 -11.43 -9.31 -10.54
C MET A 473 -12.58 -9.88 -9.72
N SER A 474 -12.70 -9.46 -8.46
CA SER A 474 -13.82 -9.81 -7.59
C SER A 474 -15.13 -9.25 -8.15
N GLU A 475 -15.16 -7.98 -8.54
CA GLU A 475 -16.29 -7.33 -9.22
C GLU A 475 -16.63 -8.01 -10.54
N MET A 476 -15.63 -8.39 -11.36
CA MET A 476 -15.88 -9.13 -12.60
C MET A 476 -16.41 -10.54 -12.33
N ARG A 477 -15.90 -11.24 -11.32
CA ARG A 477 -16.41 -12.56 -10.90
C ARG A 477 -17.84 -12.44 -10.36
N ALA A 478 -18.11 -11.44 -9.55
CA ALA A 478 -19.44 -11.12 -9.04
C ALA A 478 -20.40 -10.78 -10.18
N LYS A 479 -19.96 -10.00 -11.18
CA LYS A 479 -20.72 -9.70 -12.39
C LYS A 479 -20.99 -10.94 -13.24
N ARG A 480 -19.96 -11.78 -13.53
CA ARG A 480 -20.13 -13.05 -14.26
C ARG A 480 -21.07 -14.01 -13.51
N ARG A 481 -20.98 -14.07 -12.16
CA ARG A 481 -21.88 -14.87 -11.31
C ARG A 481 -23.30 -14.32 -11.34
N SER A 482 -23.48 -13.00 -11.25
CA SER A 482 -24.78 -12.33 -11.33
C SER A 482 -25.44 -12.54 -12.70
N GLU A 483 -24.69 -12.39 -13.80
CA GLU A 483 -25.17 -12.67 -15.16
C GLU A 483 -25.54 -14.16 -15.34
N SER A 484 -24.72 -15.07 -14.81
CA SER A 484 -25.02 -16.51 -14.85
C SER A 484 -26.25 -16.86 -14.00
N LEU A 485 -26.38 -16.27 -12.82
CA LEU A 485 -27.52 -16.45 -11.94
C LEU A 485 -28.79 -15.88 -12.59
N ALA A 486 -28.73 -14.70 -13.21
CA ALA A 486 -29.85 -14.12 -13.96
C ALA A 486 -30.28 -15.00 -15.14
N ALA A 487 -29.33 -15.59 -15.88
CA ALA A 487 -29.62 -16.54 -16.95
C ALA A 487 -30.27 -17.83 -16.42
N ILE A 488 -29.80 -18.35 -15.28
CA ILE A 488 -30.36 -19.53 -14.62
C ILE A 488 -31.76 -19.25 -14.05
N THR A 489 -31.96 -18.11 -13.39
CA THR A 489 -33.26 -17.66 -12.88
C THR A 489 -34.26 -17.43 -14.01
N SER A 490 -33.80 -16.88 -15.15
CA SER A 490 -34.66 -16.70 -16.33
C SER A 490 -35.05 -18.01 -17.01
N ALA A 491 -34.20 -19.05 -16.96
CA ALA A 491 -34.45 -20.32 -17.63
C ALA A 491 -35.10 -21.38 -16.73
N TYR A 492 -34.85 -21.33 -15.42
CA TYR A 492 -35.20 -22.36 -14.44
C TYR A 492 -35.76 -21.78 -13.12
N GLY A 493 -36.25 -20.54 -13.11
CA GLY A 493 -36.70 -19.84 -11.91
C GLY A 493 -37.74 -20.60 -11.07
N GLU A 494 -38.57 -21.43 -11.70
CA GLU A 494 -39.57 -22.28 -11.02
C GLU A 494 -38.96 -23.42 -10.19
N HIS A 495 -37.69 -23.78 -10.44
CA HIS A 495 -36.97 -24.86 -9.75
C HIS A 495 -35.98 -24.36 -8.69
N LEU A 496 -35.86 -23.05 -8.49
CA LEU A 496 -34.93 -22.44 -7.55
C LEU A 496 -35.65 -21.97 -6.29
N SER A 497 -34.98 -22.08 -5.14
CA SER A 497 -35.48 -21.46 -3.91
C SER A 497 -35.40 -19.93 -4.03
N PRO A 498 -36.52 -19.20 -3.88
CA PRO A 498 -36.53 -17.74 -3.96
C PRO A 498 -35.63 -17.08 -2.92
N GLN A 499 -35.63 -17.60 -1.67
CA GLN A 499 -34.78 -17.10 -0.60
C GLN A 499 -33.29 -17.33 -0.87
N ALA A 500 -32.92 -18.51 -1.38
CA ALA A 500 -31.53 -18.79 -1.74
C ALA A 500 -31.04 -17.92 -2.91
N THR A 501 -31.93 -17.64 -3.87
CA THR A 501 -31.63 -16.79 -5.02
C THR A 501 -31.45 -15.34 -4.59
N ILE A 502 -32.28 -14.83 -3.68
CA ILE A 502 -32.12 -13.49 -3.10
C ILE A 502 -30.81 -13.40 -2.30
N ARG A 503 -30.48 -14.39 -1.47
CA ARG A 503 -29.18 -14.44 -0.75
C ARG A 503 -28.01 -14.40 -1.72
N MET A 504 -28.00 -15.26 -2.74
CA MET A 504 -26.92 -15.27 -3.74
C MET A 504 -26.85 -13.97 -4.54
N MET A 505 -27.99 -13.33 -4.85
CA MET A 505 -28.00 -12.02 -5.52
C MET A 505 -27.45 -10.92 -4.62
N ALA A 506 -27.80 -10.92 -3.34
CA ALA A 506 -27.31 -9.95 -2.36
C ALA A 506 -25.81 -10.17 -2.04
N GLU A 507 -25.36 -11.40 -1.86
CA GLU A 507 -23.94 -11.74 -1.70
C GLU A 507 -23.11 -11.29 -2.92
N ASN A 508 -23.59 -11.54 -4.14
CA ASN A 508 -22.91 -11.05 -5.35
C ASN A 508 -23.01 -9.53 -5.52
N GLY A 509 -24.00 -8.88 -4.90
CA GLY A 509 -24.14 -7.43 -4.82
C GLY A 509 -23.22 -6.77 -3.79
N GLY A 510 -22.51 -7.57 -2.98
CA GLY A 510 -21.59 -7.08 -1.95
C GLY A 510 -22.25 -6.77 -0.59
N PHE A 511 -23.47 -7.26 -0.35
CA PHE A 511 -24.11 -7.13 0.96
C PHE A 511 -23.46 -8.08 1.98
N GLU A 512 -23.23 -7.61 3.20
CA GLU A 512 -22.74 -8.47 4.28
C GLU A 512 -23.82 -9.43 4.77
N GLN A 513 -23.41 -10.58 5.34
CA GLN A 513 -24.36 -11.63 5.71
C GLN A 513 -25.41 -11.16 6.74
N GLU A 514 -25.02 -10.22 7.61
CA GLU A 514 -25.94 -9.56 8.56
C GLU A 514 -26.96 -8.66 7.84
N GLU A 515 -26.56 -7.92 6.80
CA GLU A 515 -27.46 -7.09 5.99
C GLU A 515 -28.42 -7.95 5.16
N ILE A 516 -27.96 -9.10 4.69
CA ILE A 516 -28.78 -10.06 3.95
C ILE A 516 -29.85 -10.65 4.86
N ASP A 517 -29.49 -11.01 6.09
CA ASP A 517 -30.45 -11.51 7.08
C ASP A 517 -31.43 -10.41 7.51
N GLU A 518 -30.99 -9.15 7.60
CA GLU A 518 -31.87 -8.01 7.84
C GLU A 518 -32.83 -7.73 6.67
N LEU A 519 -32.36 -7.79 5.41
CA LEU A 519 -33.20 -7.60 4.23
C LEU A 519 -34.24 -8.71 4.04
N LEU A 520 -33.98 -9.90 4.59
CA LEU A 520 -34.88 -11.05 4.55
C LEU A 520 -35.83 -11.09 5.75
N ASP A 521 -35.64 -10.22 6.76
CA ASP A 521 -36.51 -10.10 7.93
C ASP A 521 -37.67 -9.12 7.68
N VAL A 522 -38.78 -9.65 7.16
CA VAL A 522 -39.97 -8.87 6.80
C VAL A 522 -40.81 -8.45 8.03
N GLY A 523 -40.37 -8.75 9.27
CA GLY A 523 -41.12 -8.47 10.51
C GLY A 523 -40.51 -7.47 11.53
N GLY A 524 -39.26 -7.03 11.37
CA GLY A 524 -38.40 -6.73 12.53
C GLY A 524 -38.37 -5.32 13.17
N GLU A 525 -39.08 -4.29 12.69
CA GLU A 525 -38.90 -2.92 13.25
C GLU A 525 -39.43 -2.76 14.70
N TYR A 526 -40.49 -3.49 15.08
CA TYR A 526 -40.99 -3.51 16.46
C TYR A 526 -40.28 -4.54 17.37
N ASP A 527 -39.47 -5.42 16.78
CA ASP A 527 -38.86 -6.57 17.44
C ASP A 527 -37.45 -6.23 17.98
N LYS A 528 -36.68 -5.41 17.25
CA LYS A 528 -35.32 -5.00 17.66
C LYS A 528 -35.27 -4.19 18.96
N GLU A 529 -36.21 -3.26 19.17
CA GLU A 529 -36.25 -2.46 20.42
C GLU A 529 -36.59 -3.34 21.63
N GLN A 530 -37.47 -4.35 21.45
CA GLN A 530 -37.82 -5.29 22.51
C GLN A 530 -36.66 -6.24 22.85
N ILE A 531 -35.96 -6.76 21.84
CA ILE A 531 -34.79 -7.62 22.04
C ILE A 531 -33.66 -6.85 22.71
N SER A 532 -33.36 -5.63 22.25
CA SER A 532 -32.33 -4.78 22.86
C SER A 532 -32.62 -4.47 24.34
N LYS A 533 -33.88 -4.18 24.70
CA LYS A 533 -34.28 -3.94 26.09
C LYS A 533 -34.29 -5.21 26.93
N ALA A 534 -34.57 -6.37 26.34
CA ALA A 534 -34.43 -7.66 26.99
C ALA A 534 -32.95 -7.95 27.32
N ASP A 535 -32.04 -7.74 26.36
CA ASP A 535 -30.60 -7.94 26.54
C ASP A 535 -30.00 -6.98 27.60
N GLU A 536 -30.43 -5.71 27.64
CA GLU A 536 -30.07 -4.77 28.72
C GLU A 536 -30.52 -5.29 30.11
N SER A 537 -31.72 -5.88 30.18
CA SER A 537 -32.26 -6.41 31.44
C SER A 537 -31.52 -7.67 31.89
N ILE A 538 -31.16 -8.55 30.94
CA ILE A 538 -30.36 -9.74 31.19
C ILE A 538 -28.99 -9.34 31.75
N ASP A 539 -28.29 -8.40 31.09
CA ASP A 539 -26.97 -7.94 31.53
C ASP A 539 -27.01 -7.32 32.95
N MET A 540 -28.05 -6.54 33.27
CA MET A 540 -28.23 -6.01 34.62
C MET A 540 -28.42 -7.13 35.65
N ILE A 541 -29.23 -8.15 35.36
CA ILE A 541 -29.51 -9.26 36.29
C ILE A 541 -28.27 -10.14 36.49
N VAL A 542 -27.53 -10.45 35.42
CA VAL A 542 -26.27 -11.19 35.48
C VAL A 542 -25.22 -10.43 36.31
N LYS A 543 -25.19 -9.09 36.22
CA LYS A 543 -24.34 -8.23 37.04
C LYS A 543 -24.86 -8.00 38.47
N GLY A 544 -25.95 -8.67 38.87
CA GLY A 544 -26.54 -8.60 40.21
C GLY A 544 -27.33 -7.32 40.52
N LYS A 545 -27.74 -6.57 39.49
CA LYS A 545 -28.57 -5.35 39.60
C LYS A 545 -30.02 -5.65 39.25
N THR A 546 -30.95 -4.88 39.80
CA THR A 546 -32.38 -5.00 39.49
C THR A 546 -32.78 -4.03 38.36
N PRO A 547 -33.11 -4.53 37.15
CA PRO A 547 -33.58 -3.68 36.06
C PRO A 547 -34.94 -3.07 36.37
N ARG A 548 -35.22 -1.90 35.77
CA ARG A 548 -36.56 -1.27 35.85
C ARG A 548 -37.55 -2.03 34.97
N LYS A 549 -38.82 -2.08 35.38
CA LYS A 549 -39.88 -2.69 34.56
C LYS A 549 -40.06 -1.93 33.25
N TYR A 550 -40.08 -2.66 32.14
CA TYR A 550 -40.30 -2.12 30.81
C TYR A 550 -41.80 -2.12 30.49
N LEU A 551 -42.43 -0.94 30.51
CA LEU A 551 -43.88 -0.79 30.36
C LEU A 551 -44.41 -1.10 28.96
N LYS A 552 -43.54 -1.12 27.95
CA LYS A 552 -43.87 -1.49 26.56
C LYS A 552 -43.45 -2.92 26.22
N ALA A 553 -43.19 -3.77 27.21
CA ALA A 553 -42.83 -5.16 26.96
C ALA A 553 -43.93 -5.89 26.17
N GLY A 554 -43.52 -6.68 25.17
CA GLY A 554 -44.34 -7.63 24.43
C GLY A 554 -43.90 -9.08 24.67
N ILE A 555 -44.45 -10.03 23.89
CA ILE A 555 -44.13 -11.46 24.04
C ILE A 555 -42.64 -11.73 23.80
N GLN A 556 -42.08 -11.16 22.73
CA GLN A 556 -40.69 -11.40 22.33
C GLN A 556 -39.67 -10.91 23.36
N TYR A 557 -39.97 -9.83 24.08
CA TYR A 557 -39.14 -9.39 25.20
C TYR A 557 -39.02 -10.48 26.29
N MET A 558 -40.10 -11.21 26.56
CA MET A 558 -40.09 -12.31 27.54
C MET A 558 -39.44 -13.56 26.96
N GLU A 559 -39.76 -13.93 25.71
CA GLU A 559 -39.16 -15.08 25.02
C GLU A 559 -37.64 -14.96 24.98
N ARG A 560 -37.09 -13.80 24.62
CA ARG A 560 -35.64 -13.58 24.61
C ARG A 560 -34.96 -13.83 25.97
N ILE A 561 -35.60 -13.43 27.07
CA ILE A 561 -35.07 -13.66 28.43
C ILE A 561 -35.13 -15.14 28.79
N VAL A 562 -36.20 -15.83 28.41
CA VAL A 562 -36.39 -17.27 28.64
C VAL A 562 -35.41 -18.10 27.82
N ASP A 563 -35.28 -17.81 26.53
CA ASP A 563 -34.36 -18.50 25.63
C ASP A 563 -32.92 -18.31 26.08
N TRP A 564 -32.52 -17.08 26.41
CA TRP A 564 -31.17 -16.82 26.93
C TRP A 564 -30.89 -17.59 28.22
N ALA A 565 -31.86 -17.63 29.15
CA ALA A 565 -31.72 -18.37 30.40
C ALA A 565 -31.60 -19.88 30.17
N GLY A 566 -32.37 -20.45 29.24
CA GLY A 566 -32.31 -21.87 28.88
C GLY A 566 -31.02 -22.28 28.18
N GLU A 567 -30.50 -21.41 27.30
CA GLU A 567 -29.29 -21.69 26.51
C GLU A 567 -28.00 -21.46 27.30
N ASN A 568 -27.95 -20.46 28.17
CA ASN A 568 -26.69 -19.99 28.78
C ASN A 568 -26.54 -20.38 30.26
N LEU A 569 -27.62 -20.72 30.97
CA LEU A 569 -27.57 -21.12 32.39
C LEU A 569 -27.77 -22.62 32.54
N HIS A 570 -26.70 -23.39 32.32
CA HIS A 570 -26.67 -24.82 32.64
C HIS A 570 -26.49 -25.06 34.14
N TYR A 571 -27.53 -24.79 34.93
CA TYR A 571 -27.49 -24.94 36.38
C TYR A 571 -27.53 -26.41 36.85
N VAL A 572 -27.83 -27.37 35.97
CA VAL A 572 -27.80 -28.81 36.27
C VAL A 572 -26.42 -29.38 35.93
N LYS A 573 -25.70 -29.88 36.93
CA LYS A 573 -24.40 -30.55 36.75
C LYS A 573 -24.63 -31.99 36.32
N LEU A 574 -24.17 -32.35 35.12
CA LEU A 574 -24.23 -33.71 34.59
C LEU A 574 -22.87 -34.42 34.77
N ASN A 575 -22.87 -35.72 35.05
CA ASN A 575 -21.65 -36.54 35.02
C ASN A 575 -21.28 -36.86 33.56
N ALA A 576 -20.12 -37.48 33.35
CA ALA A 576 -19.65 -37.92 32.02
C ALA A 576 -20.57 -38.96 31.31
N LYS A 577 -21.60 -39.47 32.00
CA LYS A 577 -22.61 -40.39 31.46
C LYS A 577 -23.97 -39.71 31.21
N GLY A 578 -24.10 -38.43 31.51
CA GLY A 578 -25.34 -37.66 31.36
C GLY A 578 -26.31 -37.75 32.55
N ASP A 579 -25.91 -38.34 33.68
CA ASP A 579 -26.75 -38.37 34.88
C ASP A 579 -26.56 -37.10 35.73
N GLU A 580 -27.65 -36.58 36.31
CA GLU A 580 -27.65 -35.40 37.17
C GLU A 580 -26.91 -35.67 38.50
N VAL A 581 -25.92 -34.82 38.83
CA VAL A 581 -25.00 -34.98 39.97
C VAL A 581 -25.16 -33.87 41.02
N GLY A 582 -25.83 -32.77 40.66
CA GLY A 582 -26.07 -31.65 41.55
C GLY A 582 -26.47 -30.38 40.79
N ILE A 583 -26.72 -29.30 41.53
CA ILE A 583 -27.11 -28.00 40.99
C ILE A 583 -25.96 -26.99 41.24
N ASP A 584 -25.69 -26.12 40.27
CA ASP A 584 -24.87 -24.94 40.49
C ASP A 584 -25.72 -23.82 41.11
N GLU A 585 -25.62 -23.66 42.43
CA GLU A 585 -26.44 -22.72 43.21
C GLU A 585 -26.39 -21.28 42.68
N ARG A 586 -25.24 -20.83 42.15
CA ARG A 586 -25.09 -19.45 41.65
C ARG A 586 -25.78 -19.25 40.29
N MET A 587 -25.69 -20.25 39.41
CA MET A 587 -26.40 -20.21 38.13
C MET A 587 -27.90 -20.36 38.33
N TYR A 588 -28.32 -21.20 39.28
CA TYR A 588 -29.72 -21.37 39.65
C TYR A 588 -30.33 -20.08 40.25
N GLU A 589 -29.61 -19.38 41.12
CA GLU A 589 -30.05 -18.09 41.67
C GLU A 589 -30.20 -17.01 40.56
N THR A 590 -29.33 -17.03 39.56
CA THR A 590 -29.41 -16.12 38.41
C THR A 590 -30.60 -16.46 37.53
N TYR A 591 -30.86 -17.75 37.31
CA TYR A 591 -32.03 -18.25 36.60
C TYR A 591 -33.34 -17.82 37.29
N GLU A 592 -33.45 -18.01 38.62
CA GLU A 592 -34.64 -17.60 39.37
C GLU A 592 -34.88 -16.08 39.30
N LYS A 593 -33.83 -15.25 39.32
CA LYS A 593 -33.95 -13.80 39.17
C LYS A 593 -34.44 -13.39 37.78
N LEU A 594 -34.01 -14.09 36.72
CA LEU A 594 -34.49 -13.87 35.36
C LEU A 594 -35.96 -14.28 35.23
N MET A 595 -36.35 -15.44 35.75
CA MET A 595 -37.75 -15.90 35.72
C MET A 595 -38.67 -14.99 36.54
N ALA A 596 -38.24 -14.54 37.72
CA ALA A 596 -39.01 -13.57 38.51
C ALA A 596 -39.20 -12.23 37.78
N HIS A 597 -38.21 -11.81 36.96
CA HIS A 597 -38.35 -10.62 36.12
C HIS A 597 -39.33 -10.86 34.97
N VAL A 598 -39.32 -12.03 34.34
CA VAL A 598 -40.31 -12.43 33.32
C VAL A 598 -41.72 -12.44 33.92
N ASP A 599 -41.91 -13.05 35.08
CA ASP A 599 -43.20 -13.12 35.77
C ASP A 599 -43.76 -11.72 36.07
N ALA A 600 -42.88 -10.80 36.49
CA ALA A 600 -43.24 -9.42 36.76
C ALA A 600 -43.64 -8.60 35.51
N HIS A 601 -43.37 -9.12 34.31
CA HIS A 601 -43.75 -8.53 33.01
C HIS A 601 -44.96 -9.21 32.36
N MET A 602 -45.40 -10.38 32.83
CA MET A 602 -46.58 -11.07 32.27
C MET A 602 -47.84 -10.18 32.28
N GLU A 603 -48.08 -9.46 33.37
CA GLU A 603 -49.24 -8.55 33.49
C GLU A 603 -49.16 -7.37 32.52
N ILE A 604 -47.94 -6.85 32.28
CA ILE A 604 -47.69 -5.74 31.35
C ILE A 604 -47.92 -6.20 29.91
N VAL A 605 -47.39 -7.38 29.56
CA VAL A 605 -47.56 -7.97 28.23
C VAL A 605 -49.04 -8.28 27.96
N ALA A 606 -49.75 -8.84 28.94
CA ALA A 606 -51.19 -9.10 28.82
C ALA A 606 -51.99 -7.81 28.59
N HIS A 607 -51.68 -6.73 29.32
CA HIS A 607 -52.31 -5.43 29.12
C HIS A 607 -52.00 -4.83 27.73
N ASN A 608 -50.76 -4.93 27.28
CA ASN A 608 -50.34 -4.42 25.98
C ASN A 608 -50.97 -5.21 24.83
N MET A 609 -51.08 -6.53 24.96
CA MET A 609 -51.78 -7.39 23.99
C MET A 609 -53.27 -7.10 23.93
N ALA A 610 -53.94 -6.92 25.07
CA ALA A 610 -55.36 -6.55 25.11
C ALA A 610 -55.61 -5.19 24.45
N SER A 611 -54.71 -4.22 24.68
CA SER A 611 -54.77 -2.89 24.04
C SER A 611 -54.54 -2.96 22.53
N MET A 612 -53.60 -3.81 22.07
CA MET A 612 -53.37 -4.06 20.65
C MET A 612 -54.57 -4.75 19.98
N GLN A 613 -55.18 -5.75 20.61
CA GLN A 613 -56.38 -6.42 20.08
C GLN A 613 -57.59 -5.49 20.02
N GLN A 614 -57.80 -4.63 21.02
CA GLN A 614 -58.86 -3.62 20.98
C GLN A 614 -58.65 -2.59 19.87
N ASN A 615 -57.41 -2.13 19.66
CA ASN A 615 -57.08 -1.23 18.55
C ASN A 615 -57.25 -1.90 17.18
N ALA A 616 -56.87 -3.17 17.04
CA ALA A 616 -57.08 -3.93 15.82
C ALA A 616 -58.59 -4.14 15.50
N GLN A 617 -59.43 -4.34 16.52
CA GLN A 617 -60.87 -4.44 16.37
C GLN A 617 -61.53 -3.09 16.02
N MET A 618 -61.03 -1.97 16.58
CA MET A 618 -61.51 -0.63 16.23
C MET A 618 -61.17 -0.24 14.79
N MET A 619 -60.02 -0.69 14.25
CA MET A 619 -59.68 -0.44 12.84
C MET A 619 -60.50 -1.28 11.85
N GLN A 620 -61.11 -2.39 12.27
CA GLN A 620 -61.99 -3.19 11.41
C GLN A 620 -63.47 -2.74 11.44
N GLY A 621 -63.84 -1.78 12.29
CA GLY A 621 -65.25 -1.43 12.57
C GLY A 621 -65.81 -0.16 11.93
N GLN A 622 -65.02 0.66 11.21
CA GLN A 622 -65.54 1.89 10.58
C GLN A 622 -65.64 1.77 9.04
N PRO A 623 -66.84 1.81 8.45
CA PRO A 623 -67.00 2.06 7.02
C PRO A 623 -66.65 3.52 6.72
N MET A 624 -65.73 3.76 5.77
CA MET A 624 -65.43 5.09 5.27
C MET A 624 -66.64 5.68 4.53
N GLU A 625 -67.29 6.70 5.10
CA GLU A 625 -68.13 7.64 4.33
C GLU A 625 -67.22 8.48 3.42
N GLN A 626 -67.44 8.38 2.10
CA GLN A 626 -66.78 9.22 1.10
C GLN A 626 -67.36 10.64 1.11
N PRO A 627 -66.53 11.71 1.10
CA PRO A 627 -67.02 13.06 0.88
C PRO A 627 -67.36 13.30 -0.60
N ASP A 628 -68.53 13.90 -0.79
CA ASP A 628 -69.19 14.25 -2.05
C ASP A 628 -68.40 15.27 -2.91
N VAL A 629 -68.49 15.11 -4.23
CA VAL A 629 -67.72 15.83 -5.25
C VAL A 629 -68.50 17.07 -5.73
N GLY A 630 -68.02 18.26 -5.38
CA GLY A 630 -68.57 19.55 -5.83
C GLY A 630 -67.75 20.22 -6.93
N VAL A 631 -68.38 20.42 -8.09
CA VAL A 631 -67.89 20.81 -9.43
C VAL A 631 -67.54 22.31 -9.59
N ALA A 632 -66.58 22.65 -10.46
CA ALA A 632 -66.64 23.90 -11.23
C ALA A 632 -65.98 23.78 -12.63
N LYS A 633 -66.82 23.75 -13.67
CA LYS A 633 -66.45 23.94 -15.09
C LYS A 633 -66.31 25.45 -15.38
N MET A 634 -65.25 25.85 -16.09
CA MET A 634 -65.17 27.17 -16.75
C MET A 634 -65.66 27.07 -18.21
N PRO A 635 -66.36 28.10 -18.74
CA PRO A 635 -66.87 28.12 -20.11
C PRO A 635 -65.83 28.68 -21.11
N ALA A 636 -65.93 28.21 -22.34
CA ALA A 636 -65.14 28.64 -23.49
C ALA A 636 -65.62 29.98 -24.07
N MET A 637 -64.65 30.77 -24.56
CA MET A 637 -64.75 31.54 -25.80
C MET A 637 -63.52 31.27 -26.64
#